data_AF-A0A7Y8H9Y2-F1
#
_entry.id   AF-A0A7Y8H9Y2-F1
#
_cell.length_a   1.000
_cell.length_b   1.000
_cell.length_c   1.000
_cell.angle_alpha   90.00
_cell.angle_beta   90.00
_cell.angle_gamma   90.00
#
_symmetry.space_group_name_H-M   'P 1'
#
loop_
_entity.id
_entity.type
_entity.pdbx_description
1 polymer ?
#
loop_
_entity_poly.entity_id
_entity_poly.type
_entity_poly.pdbx_seq_one_letter_code
_entity_poly.pdbx_strand_id
1 'polypeptide(L)' 'MNIEEKIIQGIHELPVNEKAEVLDLIEYLRNRVSRAELKEWSALSLSSAMRGMEDEDPPYSLADLKESFS' A
#
# COMPACT_ATOMS: atom_id res chain seq x y z
N MET A 1 -7.15 9.87 -29.79
CA MET A 1 -6.31 10.37 -28.68
C MET A 1 -6.46 9.46 -27.48
N ASN A 2 -5.41 8.75 -27.12
CA ASN A 2 -5.36 7.91 -25.91
C ASN A 2 -5.21 8.79 -24.65
N ILE A 3 -5.27 8.16 -23.46
CA ILE A 3 -5.21 8.90 -22.19
C ILE A 3 -3.83 9.54 -21.99
N GLU A 4 -2.76 8.88 -22.40
CA GLU A 4 -1.39 9.37 -22.29
C GLU A 4 -1.17 10.63 -23.13
N GLU A 5 -1.67 10.65 -24.37
CA GLU A 5 -1.62 11.78 -25.28
C GLU A 5 -2.38 12.99 -24.71
N LYS A 6 -3.54 12.77 -24.08
CA LYS A 6 -4.30 13.83 -23.39
C LYS A 6 -3.53 14.41 -22.19
N ILE A 7 -2.87 13.55 -21.42
CA ILE A 7 -2.05 13.97 -20.27
C ILE A 7 -0.85 14.79 -20.75
N ILE A 8 -0.13 14.32 -21.78
CA ILE A 8 1.02 15.03 -22.34
C ILE A 8 0.61 16.41 -22.84
N GLN A 9 -0.50 16.51 -23.58
CA GLN A 9 -1.00 17.79 -24.06
C GLN A 9 -1.35 18.73 -22.90
N GLY A 10 -2.10 18.26 -21.90
CA GLY A 10 -2.44 19.05 -20.71
C GLY A 10 -1.20 19.52 -19.94
N ILE A 11 -0.18 18.66 -19.81
CA ILE A 11 1.09 19.03 -19.18
C ILE A 11 1.75 20.16 -19.97
N HIS A 12 1.75 20.15 -21.29
CA HIS A 12 2.42 21.20 -22.08
C HIS A 12 1.83 22.59 -21.85
N GLU A 13 0.51 22.66 -21.62
CA GLU A 13 -0.24 23.90 -21.36
C GLU A 13 -0.05 24.46 -19.94
N LEU A 14 0.50 23.67 -19.01
CA LEU A 14 0.70 24.10 -17.62
C LEU A 14 1.97 24.95 -17.42
N PRO A 15 1.97 25.89 -16.46
CA PRO A 15 3.19 26.57 -16.01
C PRO A 15 4.12 25.62 -15.25
N VAL A 16 5.37 26.06 -15.02
CA VAL A 16 6.46 25.20 -14.53
C VAL A 16 6.19 24.65 -13.12
N ASN A 17 5.56 25.42 -12.25
CA ASN A 17 5.30 25.01 -10.87
C ASN A 17 4.28 23.86 -10.84
N GLU A 18 3.24 23.97 -11.65
CA GLU A 18 2.16 22.99 -11.79
C GLU A 18 2.67 21.71 -12.48
N LYS A 19 3.63 21.83 -13.40
CA LYS A 19 4.34 20.66 -13.96
C LYS A 19 5.13 19.88 -12.91
N ALA A 20 5.73 20.57 -11.93
CA ALA A 20 6.43 19.92 -10.82
C ALA A 20 5.45 19.14 -9.92
N GLU A 21 4.28 19.72 -9.61
CA GLU A 21 3.24 19.03 -8.85
C GLU A 21 2.70 17.77 -9.56
N VAL A 22 2.59 17.82 -10.90
CA VAL A 22 2.23 16.63 -11.69
C VAL A 22 3.30 15.54 -11.57
N LEU A 23 4.58 15.90 -11.53
CA LEU A 23 5.66 14.94 -11.33
C LEU A 23 5.56 14.27 -9.95
N ASP A 24 5.35 15.06 -8.90
CA ASP A 24 5.17 14.56 -7.53
C ASP A 24 3.96 13.61 -7.44
N LEU A 25 2.86 13.94 -8.13
CA LEU A 25 1.68 13.09 -8.19
C LEU A 25 1.98 11.75 -8.87
N ILE A 26 2.76 11.74 -9.96
CA ILE A 26 3.15 10.50 -10.64
C ILE A 26 3.98 9.61 -9.71
N GLU A 27 4.93 10.18 -8.97
CA GLU A 27 5.72 9.43 -7.97
C GLU A 27 4.85 8.87 -6.84
N TYR A 28 3.93 9.68 -6.32
CA TYR A 28 2.97 9.23 -5.32
C TYR A 28 2.13 8.05 -5.83
N LEU A 29 1.61 8.13 -7.05
CA LEU A 29 0.81 7.07 -7.66
C LEU A 29 1.61 5.78 -7.82
N ARG A 30 2.87 5.87 -8.27
CA ARG A 30 3.78 4.72 -8.38
C ARG A 30 3.98 4.05 -7.02
N ASN A 31 4.31 4.85 -5.99
CA ASN A 31 4.48 4.35 -4.63
C ASN A 31 3.19 3.75 -4.04
N ARG A 32 2.03 4.32 -4.38
CA ARG A 32 0.73 3.79 -3.93
C ARG A 32 0.44 2.42 -4.51
N VAL A 33 0.73 2.19 -5.80
CA VAL A 33 0.58 0.88 -6.43
C VAL A 33 1.49 -0.14 -5.76
N SER A 34 2.77 0.17 -5.58
CA SER A 34 3.71 -0.75 -4.91
C SER A 34 3.29 -1.08 -3.46
N ARG A 35 2.75 -0.11 -2.73
CA ARG A 35 2.21 -0.35 -1.37
C ARG A 35 0.95 -1.21 -1.37
N ALA A 36 0.07 -1.04 -2.36
CA ALA A 36 -1.11 -1.87 -2.50
C ALA A 36 -0.72 -3.33 -2.79
N GLU A 37 0.21 -3.54 -3.71
CA GLU A 37 0.78 -4.87 -3.99
C GLU A 37 1.41 -5.49 -2.73
N LEU A 38 2.22 -4.73 -2.00
CA LEU A 38 2.84 -5.22 -0.76
C LEU A 38 1.78 -5.63 0.29
N LYS A 39 0.69 -4.88 0.41
CA LYS A 39 -0.41 -5.19 1.31
C LYS A 39 -1.13 -6.48 0.90
N GLU A 40 -1.40 -6.65 -0.39
CA GLU A 40 -2.00 -7.88 -0.93
C GLU A 40 -1.08 -9.09 -0.71
N TRP A 41 0.21 -8.95 -0.99
CA TRP A 41 1.21 -9.98 -0.72
C TRP A 41 1.29 -10.33 0.77
N SER A 42 1.27 -9.33 1.67
CA SER A 42 1.32 -9.56 3.11
C SER A 42 0.09 -10.34 3.60
N ALA A 43 -1.10 -10.00 3.10
CA ALA A 43 -2.33 -10.71 3.43
C ALA A 43 -2.30 -12.17 2.92
N LEU A 44 -1.85 -12.37 1.68
CA LEU A 44 -1.70 -13.70 1.09
C LEU A 44 -0.70 -14.56 1.87
N SER A 45 0.48 -14.01 2.19
CA SER A 45 1.51 -14.70 2.96
C SER A 45 1.01 -15.11 4.35
N LEU A 46 0.32 -14.20 5.06
CA LEU A 46 -0.24 -14.51 6.38
C LEU A 46 -1.31 -15.62 6.29
N SER A 47 -2.26 -15.49 5.35
CA SER A 47 -3.29 -16.51 5.16
C SER A 47 -2.70 -17.88 4.79
N SER A 48 -1.59 -17.89 4.05
CA SER A 48 -0.89 -19.12 3.66
C SER A 48 -0.14 -19.74 4.84
N ALA A 49 0.46 -18.92 5.70
CA ALA A 49 1.18 -19.38 6.89
C ALA A 49 0.24 -19.91 7.99
N MET A 50 -0.97 -19.33 8.10
CA MET A 50 -1.99 -19.77 9.06
C MET A 50 -2.80 -20.97 8.58
N ARG A 51 -2.67 -21.36 7.30
CA ARG A 51 -3.39 -22.50 6.76
C ARG A 51 -2.96 -23.80 7.44
N GLY A 52 -3.92 -24.50 8.06
CA GLY A 52 -3.71 -25.70 8.86
C GLY A 52 -3.53 -25.44 10.35
N MET A 53 -3.47 -24.18 10.78
CA MET A 53 -3.37 -23.76 12.19
C MET A 53 -4.64 -23.03 12.67
N GLU A 54 -5.71 -22.97 11.86
CA GLU A 54 -6.89 -22.14 12.16
C GLU A 54 -7.69 -22.60 13.38
N ASP A 55 -7.68 -23.91 13.66
CA ASP A 55 -8.38 -24.54 14.79
C ASP A 55 -7.45 -24.83 15.98
N GLU A 56 -6.18 -24.39 15.92
CA GLU A 56 -5.25 -24.57 17.03
C GLU A 56 -5.53 -23.58 18.16
N ASP A 57 -5.62 -24.08 19.39
CA ASP A 57 -5.74 -23.23 20.56
C ASP A 57 -4.49 -22.34 20.72
N PRO A 58 -4.65 -21.02 20.93
CA PRO A 58 -3.51 -20.13 21.13
C PRO A 58 -2.70 -20.58 22.35
N PRO A 59 -1.38 -20.79 22.22
CA PRO A 59 -0.56 -21.24 23.34
C PRO A 59 -0.35 -20.17 24.42
N TYR A 60 -0.74 -18.92 24.14
CA TYR A 60 -0.56 -17.78 25.03
C TYR A 60 -1.85 -16.97 25.14
N SER A 61 -2.01 -16.32 26.29
CA SER A 61 -3.15 -15.50 26.67
C SER A 61 -2.70 -14.14 27.18
N LEU A 62 -3.66 -13.23 27.41
CA LEU A 62 -3.37 -11.94 28.03
C LEU A 62 -2.80 -12.08 29.46
N ALA A 63 -3.03 -13.22 30.13
CA ALA A 63 -2.46 -13.49 31.46
C ALA A 63 -0.95 -13.70 31.43
N ASP A 64 -0.38 -13.99 30.26
CA ASP A 64 1.07 -14.22 30.07
C ASP A 64 1.84 -12.90 29.86
N LEU A 65 1.14 -11.76 29.76
CA LEU A 65 1.76 -10.45 29.65
C LEU A 65 2.43 -10.06 30.98
N LYS A 66 3.75 -9.84 30.94
CA LYS A 66 4.55 -9.45 32.11
C LYS A 66 4.20 -8.05 32.62
N GLU A 67 3.87 -7.13 31.72
CA GLU A 67 3.49 -5.75 32.04
C GLU A 67 2.12 -5.46 31.41
N SER A 68 1.24 -4.87 32.21
CA SER A 68 -0.03 -4.33 31.76
C SER A 68 -0.09 -2.85 32.08
N PHE A 69 -0.51 -2.04 31.12
CA PHE A 69 -0.73 -0.60 31.31
C PHE A 69 -2.23 -0.38 31.54
N SER A 70 -2.56 0.17 32.70
CA SER A 70 -3.91 0.59 33.09
C SER A 70 -3.97 2.11 33.22
#